data_AF-A0A7Y3P7G2-F1
#
_entry.id   AF-A0A7Y3P7G2-F1
#
_cell.length_a   1.000
_cell.length_b   1.000
_cell.length_c   1.000
_cell.angle_alpha   90.00
_cell.angle_beta   90.00
_cell.angle_gamma   90.00
#
_symmetry.space_group_name_H-M   'P 1'
#
loop_
_entity.id
_entity.type
_entity.pdbx_description
1 polymer ?
#
loop_
_entity_poly.entity_id
_entity_poly.type
_entity_poly.pdbx_seq_one_letter_code
_entity_poly.pdbx_strand_id
1 'polypeptide(L)'
;MISTCTRRAVAVFAALALSSSASAAPHALWINRPRTSSPFLAEAVNDVLYYGGPVISNAKVYAVFWGPNVDAQTQSQVGPFFSNILGSTYMDWLSEYATNVKAVDGRPGTNQTIGRGTFAGSVTITPANASTNLTDAMIQSELDAQIAAGKLAKPDANSLYMIFFPAGVSISLGSGSTGGGSCSDFCAYHEGFKSPRDGSSIYYGVMPTCGGVGCGAGFDGLSSTTSHELIEAVTDPFPTDGSNPSYPQAWNDNQGNEVADLCVGGSSTVTGSGLTSTVQWIWSNTLGACNQGPWTHGPAAAVASAVAGLPARPFVAPLLEKLSASPADAFGR
;
A
#
# COMPACT_ATOMS: atom_id res chain seq x y z
N MET A 1 -25.22 31.58 66.20
CA MET A 1 -23.91 31.58 65.50
C MET A 1 -23.85 30.34 64.63
N ILE A 2 -24.20 30.47 63.34
CA ILE A 2 -24.09 29.38 62.36
C ILE A 2 -23.10 29.88 61.31
N SER A 3 -21.92 29.27 61.30
CA SER A 3 -20.83 29.57 60.37
C SER A 3 -21.05 28.75 59.10
N THR A 4 -21.36 29.42 57.99
CA THR A 4 -21.48 28.82 56.66
C THR A 4 -20.10 28.61 56.07
N CYS A 5 -19.72 27.34 55.90
CA CYS A 5 -18.49 26.91 55.25
C CYS A 5 -18.72 26.82 53.73
N THR A 6 -18.26 27.81 52.97
CA THR A 6 -18.34 27.82 51.50
C THR A 6 -17.20 26.96 50.92
N ARG A 7 -17.53 25.75 50.45
CA ARG A 7 -16.62 24.93 49.64
C ARG A 7 -16.51 25.53 48.24
N ARG A 8 -15.32 26.02 47.88
CA ARG A 8 -14.97 26.36 46.49
C ARG A 8 -14.78 25.06 45.71
N ALA A 9 -15.68 24.78 44.78
CA ALA A 9 -15.48 23.73 43.79
C ALA A 9 -14.47 24.23 42.76
N VAL A 10 -13.31 23.57 42.68
CA VAL A 10 -12.34 23.77 41.61
C VAL A 10 -12.87 23.00 40.40
N ALA A 11 -13.33 23.72 39.38
CA ALA A 11 -13.68 23.13 38.10
C ALA A 11 -12.39 22.67 37.40
N VAL A 12 -12.16 21.36 37.39
CA VAL A 12 -11.12 20.74 36.56
C VAL A 12 -11.66 20.77 35.12
N PHE A 13 -11.19 21.73 34.33
CA PHE A 13 -11.37 21.70 32.88
C PHE A 13 -10.51 20.55 32.33
N ALA A 14 -11.13 19.39 32.10
CA ALA A 14 -10.56 18.39 31.23
C ALA A 14 -10.53 18.97 29.82
N ALA A 15 -9.35 19.39 29.37
CA ALA A 15 -9.12 19.67 27.96
C ALA A 15 -9.32 18.35 27.20
N LEU A 16 -10.48 18.17 26.58
CA LEU A 16 -10.64 17.24 25.48
C LEU A 16 -9.72 17.75 24.37
N ALA A 17 -8.50 17.22 24.31
CA ALA A 17 -7.72 17.29 23.10
C ALA A 17 -8.49 16.46 22.06
N LEU A 18 -9.32 17.12 21.25
CA LEU A 18 -9.72 16.55 19.97
C LEU A 18 -8.44 16.46 19.14
N SER A 19 -7.74 15.33 19.24
CA SER A 19 -6.83 14.93 18.18
C SER A 19 -7.69 14.74 16.94
N SER A 20 -7.75 15.75 16.09
CA SER A 20 -8.20 15.60 14.71
C SER A 20 -7.14 14.78 13.98
N SER A 21 -7.05 13.49 14.29
CA SER A 21 -6.56 12.52 13.33
C SER A 21 -7.53 12.62 12.16
N ALA A 22 -7.06 13.13 11.02
CA ALA A 22 -7.72 12.85 9.75
C ALA A 22 -7.98 11.34 9.75
N SER A 23 -9.26 10.97 9.83
CA SER A 23 -9.64 9.56 9.79
C SER A 23 -9.20 9.03 8.45
N ALA A 24 -8.64 7.83 8.43
CA ALA A 24 -8.59 7.10 7.17
C ALA A 24 -10.00 7.08 6.57
N ALA A 25 -10.06 7.21 5.25
CA ALA A 25 -11.29 7.11 4.46
C ALA A 25 -11.03 6.13 3.32
N PRO A 26 -11.98 5.25 3.00
CA PRO A 26 -11.77 4.21 1.99
C PRO A 26 -11.46 4.84 0.63
N HIS A 27 -10.39 4.37 -0.02
CA HIS A 27 -10.14 4.67 -1.44
C HIS A 27 -10.68 3.53 -2.28
N ALA A 28 -11.61 3.83 -3.17
CA ALA A 28 -12.33 2.84 -3.93
C ALA A 28 -12.01 2.92 -5.43
N LEU A 29 -11.91 1.77 -6.08
CA LEU A 29 -11.94 1.68 -7.54
C LEU A 29 -13.35 1.99 -8.07
N TRP A 30 -13.59 3.22 -8.51
CA TRP A 30 -14.91 3.67 -8.99
C TRP A 30 -15.23 3.21 -10.42
N ILE A 31 -16.47 2.77 -10.66
CA ILE A 31 -16.95 2.26 -11.97
C ILE A 31 -16.96 3.35 -13.05
N ASN A 32 -17.25 4.60 -12.67
CA ASN A 32 -17.46 5.73 -13.59
C ASN A 32 -16.48 6.89 -13.40
N ARG A 33 -15.33 6.67 -12.74
CA ARG A 33 -14.27 7.70 -12.79
C ARG A 33 -13.89 7.89 -14.27
N PRO A 34 -13.93 9.11 -14.82
CA PRO A 34 -13.57 9.34 -16.20
C PRO A 34 -12.16 8.79 -16.37
N ARG A 35 -12.00 7.79 -17.25
CA ARG A 35 -10.70 7.28 -17.61
C ARG A 35 -9.87 8.50 -17.97
N THR A 36 -8.81 8.78 -17.23
CA THR A 36 -7.74 9.62 -17.74
C THR A 36 -7.07 8.80 -18.84
N SER A 37 -7.76 8.65 -19.98
CA SER A 37 -7.12 8.35 -21.23
C SER A 37 -6.24 9.56 -21.49
N SER A 38 -5.03 9.56 -20.93
CA SER A 38 -4.00 10.44 -21.43
C SER A 38 -3.34 9.69 -22.57
N PRO A 39 -3.69 9.98 -23.84
CA PRO A 39 -2.95 9.44 -24.96
C PRO A 39 -1.56 10.08 -24.92
N PHE A 40 -0.56 9.36 -24.42
CA PHE A 40 0.85 9.43 -24.84
C PHE A 40 1.49 10.82 -25.05
N LEU A 41 1.01 11.89 -24.41
CA LEU A 41 1.54 13.24 -24.61
C LEU A 41 1.85 13.87 -23.25
N ALA A 42 3.14 14.10 -23.06
CA ALA A 42 3.73 14.80 -21.95
C ALA A 42 3.22 16.25 -21.90
N GLU A 43 2.21 16.53 -21.07
CA GLU A 43 1.99 17.85 -20.48
C GLU A 43 1.47 17.70 -19.04
N ALA A 44 2.18 18.35 -18.12
CA ALA A 44 2.06 18.35 -16.66
C ALA A 44 2.25 16.98 -15.97
N VAL A 45 3.35 16.89 -15.23
CA VAL A 45 3.79 15.76 -14.43
C VAL A 45 2.76 15.49 -13.31
N ASN A 46 1.83 14.56 -13.53
CA ASN A 46 1.01 13.98 -12.45
C ASN A 46 1.83 12.94 -11.69
N ASP A 47 3.00 13.35 -11.20
CA ASP A 47 3.78 12.49 -10.31
C ASP A 47 2.98 12.29 -9.04
N VAL A 48 2.96 11.04 -8.59
CA VAL A 48 2.45 10.68 -7.29
C VAL A 48 3.44 11.22 -6.24
N LEU A 49 2.94 12.01 -5.30
CA LEU A 49 3.70 12.70 -4.28
C LEU A 49 3.63 11.95 -2.94
N TYR A 50 4.67 12.10 -2.13
CA TYR A 50 4.70 11.50 -0.80
C TYR A 50 4.07 12.42 0.25
N TYR A 51 3.00 11.98 0.89
CA TYR A 51 2.26 12.66 1.96
C TYR A 51 2.65 12.20 3.37
N GLY A 52 3.72 11.41 3.51
CA GLY A 52 4.34 11.16 4.81
C GLY A 52 3.77 9.99 5.60
N GLY A 53 2.81 9.27 5.03
CA GLY A 53 2.27 8.02 5.54
C GLY A 53 3.26 6.84 5.50
N PRO A 54 2.92 5.73 6.16
CA PRO A 54 3.65 4.47 6.02
C PRO A 54 3.30 3.77 4.70
N VAL A 55 4.13 2.79 4.31
CA VAL A 55 3.84 1.82 3.23
C VAL A 55 3.87 0.39 3.80
N ILE A 56 3.38 -0.60 3.07
CA ILE A 56 3.55 -2.03 3.42
C ILE A 56 4.82 -2.56 2.73
N SER A 57 5.92 -2.67 3.47
CA SER A 57 7.24 -2.99 2.90
C SER A 57 7.32 -4.35 2.20
N ASN A 58 6.74 -5.39 2.79
CA ASN A 58 6.73 -6.74 2.21
C ASN A 58 5.37 -7.38 2.47
N ALA A 59 4.38 -7.08 1.63
CA ALA A 59 3.00 -7.49 1.83
C ALA A 59 2.86 -8.98 2.16
N LYS A 60 2.30 -9.28 3.33
CA LYS A 60 1.96 -10.61 3.82
C LYS A 60 0.45 -10.77 3.73
N VAL A 61 -0.01 -11.33 2.62
CA VAL A 61 -1.43 -11.35 2.27
C VAL A 61 -2.15 -12.57 2.83
N TYR A 62 -3.25 -12.34 3.53
CA TYR A 62 -4.23 -13.35 3.91
C TYR A 62 -5.48 -13.19 3.03
N ALA A 63 -5.86 -14.22 2.29
CA ALA A 63 -7.15 -14.22 1.60
C ALA A 63 -8.26 -14.60 2.61
N VAL A 64 -9.23 -13.73 2.81
CA VAL A 64 -10.33 -13.93 3.77
C VAL A 64 -11.62 -14.16 2.98
N PHE A 65 -12.23 -15.33 3.09
CA PHE A 65 -13.52 -15.62 2.48
C PHE A 65 -14.64 -15.29 3.45
N TRP A 66 -15.54 -14.38 3.06
CA TRP A 66 -16.70 -13.98 3.87
C TRP A 66 -17.77 -15.07 3.87
N GLY A 67 -17.54 -16.12 4.67
CA GLY A 67 -18.37 -17.31 4.70
C GLY A 67 -18.07 -18.31 3.58
N PRO A 68 -18.72 -19.49 3.60
CA PRO A 68 -18.40 -20.61 2.72
C PRO A 68 -18.89 -20.43 1.27
N ASN A 69 -19.74 -19.43 1.02
CA ASN A 69 -20.45 -19.27 -0.25
C ASN A 69 -19.72 -18.36 -1.25
N VAL A 70 -18.48 -17.93 -0.95
CA VAL A 70 -17.63 -17.25 -1.94
C VAL A 70 -17.48 -18.15 -3.16
N ASP A 71 -17.44 -17.59 -4.36
CA ASP A 71 -17.36 -18.37 -5.59
C ASP A 71 -16.20 -19.40 -5.57
N ALA A 72 -16.46 -20.61 -6.07
CA ALA A 72 -15.51 -21.72 -6.01
C ALA A 72 -14.26 -21.49 -6.87
N GLN A 73 -14.41 -20.78 -8.00
CA GLN A 73 -13.27 -20.38 -8.82
C GLN A 73 -12.41 -19.36 -8.07
N THR A 74 -13.02 -18.36 -7.43
CA THR A 74 -12.31 -17.43 -6.53
C THR A 74 -11.57 -18.18 -5.44
N GLN A 75 -12.24 -19.08 -4.69
CA GLN A 75 -11.62 -19.84 -3.60
C GLN A 75 -10.39 -20.64 -4.05
N SER A 76 -10.43 -21.22 -5.26
CA SER A 76 -9.34 -22.04 -5.79
C SER A 76 -8.21 -21.24 -6.44
N GLN A 77 -8.47 -20.05 -6.99
CA GLN A 77 -7.51 -19.31 -7.81
C GLN A 77 -6.80 -18.16 -7.06
N VAL A 78 -7.38 -17.60 -5.99
CA VAL A 78 -6.73 -16.47 -5.27
C VAL A 78 -5.39 -16.84 -4.63
N GLY A 79 -5.22 -18.08 -4.16
CA GLY A 79 -3.97 -18.53 -3.56
C GLY A 79 -2.80 -18.55 -4.56
N PRO A 80 -2.93 -19.28 -5.68
CA PRO A 80 -1.95 -19.21 -6.77
C PRO A 80 -1.75 -17.79 -7.30
N PHE A 81 -2.81 -16.99 -7.45
CA PHE A 81 -2.71 -15.59 -7.87
C PHE A 81 -1.82 -14.75 -6.95
N PHE A 82 -2.09 -14.75 -5.63
CA PHE A 82 -1.27 -14.00 -4.68
C PHE A 82 0.16 -14.51 -4.61
N SER A 83 0.36 -15.83 -4.67
CA SER A 83 1.71 -16.42 -4.72
C SER A 83 2.49 -15.93 -5.94
N ASN A 84 1.81 -15.78 -7.09
CA ASN A 84 2.42 -15.30 -8.32
C ASN A 84 2.78 -13.83 -8.25
N ILE A 85 1.79 -12.96 -8.01
CA ILE A 85 1.94 -11.50 -8.08
C ILE A 85 2.95 -11.00 -7.04
N LEU A 86 2.82 -11.44 -5.77
CA LEU A 86 3.68 -11.01 -4.66
C LEU A 86 5.13 -11.48 -4.85
N GLY A 87 5.32 -12.63 -5.51
CA GLY A 87 6.62 -13.23 -5.80
C GLY A 87 7.20 -12.84 -7.16
N SER A 88 6.68 -11.82 -7.85
CA SER A 88 7.09 -11.47 -9.21
C SER A 88 7.75 -10.10 -9.34
N THR A 89 8.31 -9.82 -10.51
CA THR A 89 8.82 -8.49 -10.88
C THR A 89 7.75 -7.39 -10.88
N TYR A 90 6.45 -7.75 -10.77
CA TYR A 90 5.37 -6.80 -10.54
C TYR A 90 5.55 -5.98 -9.26
N MET A 91 6.18 -6.56 -8.22
CA MET A 91 6.45 -5.86 -6.96
C MET A 91 7.81 -5.15 -6.93
N ASP A 92 8.79 -5.57 -7.76
CA ASP A 92 10.19 -5.12 -7.61
C ASP A 92 10.38 -3.63 -7.92
N TRP A 93 9.69 -3.12 -8.94
CA TRP A 93 9.83 -1.73 -9.38
C TRP A 93 9.15 -0.74 -8.43
N LEU A 94 8.22 -1.19 -7.58
CA LEU A 94 7.57 -0.37 -6.55
C LEU A 94 8.55 0.16 -5.49
N SER A 95 9.81 -0.28 -5.52
CA SER A 95 10.88 0.32 -4.72
C SER A 95 11.09 1.82 -4.98
N GLU A 96 10.60 2.36 -6.11
CA GLU A 96 10.57 3.81 -6.32
C GLU A 96 9.69 4.56 -5.31
N TYR A 97 8.68 3.90 -4.76
CA TYR A 97 7.79 4.42 -3.71
C TYR A 97 8.38 4.22 -2.29
N ALA A 98 9.71 4.15 -2.18
CA ALA A 98 10.39 4.14 -0.90
C ALA A 98 10.20 5.49 -0.16
N THR A 99 9.94 5.43 1.14
CA THR A 99 9.61 6.59 1.96
C THR A 99 10.86 7.21 2.62
N ASN A 100 12.02 7.14 1.95
CA ASN A 100 13.26 7.82 2.35
C ASN A 100 13.36 9.26 1.81
N VAL A 101 12.24 9.81 1.34
CA VAL A 101 12.07 11.19 0.86
C VAL A 101 11.32 12.03 1.90
N LYS A 102 11.39 13.37 1.79
CA LYS A 102 10.56 14.25 2.61
C LYS A 102 9.15 14.28 2.06
N ALA A 103 8.15 14.34 2.93
CA ALA A 103 6.78 14.52 2.48
C ALA A 103 6.53 15.94 1.97
N VAL A 104 5.41 16.15 1.29
CA VAL A 104 5.00 17.45 0.70
C VAL A 104 4.91 18.60 1.71
N ASP A 105 4.64 18.31 2.99
CA ASP A 105 4.59 19.31 4.06
C ASP A 105 5.91 19.43 4.84
N GLY A 106 6.97 18.77 4.37
CA GLY A 106 8.31 18.84 4.93
C GLY A 106 8.63 17.86 6.06
N ARG A 107 7.69 17.01 6.50
CA ARG A 107 7.97 15.97 7.50
C ARG A 107 9.00 14.96 6.97
N PRO A 108 9.87 14.39 7.84
CA PRO A 108 10.75 13.31 7.43
C PRO A 108 9.92 12.09 7.04
N GLY A 109 10.39 11.33 6.05
CA GLY A 109 9.73 10.09 5.67
C GLY A 109 9.95 8.94 6.64
N THR A 110 9.16 7.88 6.46
CA THR A 110 9.16 6.71 7.36
C THR A 110 10.34 5.74 7.12
N ASN A 111 11.19 6.00 6.12
CA ASN A 111 12.38 5.18 5.78
C ASN A 111 12.06 3.70 5.49
N GLN A 112 10.94 3.45 4.83
CA GLN A 112 10.50 2.14 4.39
C GLN A 112 10.78 1.95 2.90
N THR A 113 11.09 0.72 2.51
CA THR A 113 11.19 0.31 1.11
C THR A 113 10.13 -0.73 0.81
N ILE A 114 9.63 -0.76 -0.42
CA ILE A 114 8.70 -1.79 -0.89
C ILE A 114 9.49 -2.86 -1.65
N GLY A 115 9.17 -4.12 -1.40
CA GLY A 115 9.69 -5.26 -2.13
C GLY A 115 8.66 -6.38 -2.22
N ARG A 116 9.12 -7.54 -2.68
CA ARG A 116 8.27 -8.73 -2.82
C ARG A 116 7.60 -9.12 -1.50
N GLY A 117 6.41 -9.71 -1.63
CA GLY A 117 5.59 -10.15 -0.52
C GLY A 117 5.48 -11.67 -0.42
N THR A 118 4.57 -12.12 0.43
CA THR A 118 4.27 -13.55 0.64
C THR A 118 2.76 -13.76 0.76
N PHE A 119 2.25 -14.81 0.12
CA PHE A 119 0.91 -15.29 0.42
C PHE A 119 0.92 -16.14 1.69
N ALA A 120 0.21 -15.69 2.73
CA ALA A 120 0.19 -16.32 4.05
C ALA A 120 -0.91 -17.37 4.21
N GLY A 121 -1.78 -17.53 3.21
CA GLY A 121 -2.85 -18.53 3.18
C GLY A 121 -4.24 -17.92 3.05
N SER A 122 -5.23 -18.81 2.97
CA SER A 122 -6.64 -18.44 2.94
C SER A 122 -7.38 -18.90 4.20
N VAL A 123 -8.37 -18.10 4.63
CA VAL A 123 -9.22 -18.40 5.79
C VAL A 123 -10.67 -18.12 5.42
N THR A 124 -11.52 -19.14 5.54
CA THR A 124 -12.98 -18.93 5.51
C THR A 124 -13.46 -18.58 6.91
N ILE A 125 -13.88 -17.34 7.11
CA ILE A 125 -14.46 -16.90 8.38
C ILE A 125 -15.94 -17.32 8.45
N THR A 126 -16.47 -17.37 9.67
CA THR A 126 -17.92 -17.40 9.91
C THR A 126 -18.30 -16.03 10.44
N PRO A 127 -18.79 -15.11 9.59
CA PRO A 127 -19.14 -13.76 10.02
C PRO A 127 -20.20 -13.79 11.13
N ALA A 128 -20.01 -13.00 12.18
CA ALA A 128 -21.03 -12.83 13.21
C ALA A 128 -22.24 -12.05 12.65
N ASN A 129 -21.99 -11.15 11.70
CA ASN A 129 -23.04 -10.45 10.96
C ASN A 129 -23.51 -11.26 9.75
N ALA A 130 -24.74 -11.76 9.80
CA ALA A 130 -25.37 -12.50 8.70
C ALA A 130 -26.06 -11.60 7.65
N SER A 131 -25.98 -10.26 7.78
CA SER A 131 -26.53 -9.32 6.81
C SER A 131 -25.83 -9.45 5.46
N THR A 132 -26.62 -9.31 4.38
CA THR A 132 -26.10 -9.13 3.02
C THR A 132 -25.96 -7.66 2.63
N ASN A 133 -26.33 -6.72 3.51
CA ASN A 133 -26.08 -5.30 3.35
C ASN A 133 -25.11 -4.87 4.45
N LEU A 134 -23.86 -4.63 4.07
CA LEU A 134 -22.78 -4.33 5.00
C LEU A 134 -22.33 -2.88 4.82
N THR A 135 -21.95 -2.24 5.92
CA THR A 135 -21.12 -1.04 5.86
C THR A 135 -19.66 -1.42 6.10
N ASP A 136 -18.74 -0.57 5.67
CA ASP A 136 -17.33 -0.78 5.96
C ASP A 136 -17.06 -0.92 7.48
N ALA A 137 -17.70 -0.09 8.32
CA ALA A 137 -17.59 -0.21 9.77
C ALA A 137 -18.00 -1.60 10.33
N MET A 138 -18.94 -2.29 9.67
CA MET A 138 -19.30 -3.67 10.02
C MET A 138 -18.19 -4.65 9.62
N ILE A 139 -17.53 -4.44 8.49
CA ILE A 139 -16.38 -5.24 8.03
C ILE A 139 -15.19 -5.04 8.98
N GLN A 140 -14.85 -3.80 9.34
CA GLN A 140 -13.79 -3.51 10.32
C GLN A 140 -14.05 -4.21 11.66
N SER A 141 -15.29 -4.11 12.17
CA SER A 141 -15.70 -4.76 13.42
C SER A 141 -15.59 -6.28 13.36
N GLU A 142 -15.94 -6.89 12.23
CA GLU A 142 -15.83 -8.34 12.02
C GLU A 142 -14.36 -8.78 11.96
N LEU A 143 -13.50 -8.10 11.19
CA LEU A 143 -12.06 -8.40 11.13
C LEU A 143 -11.42 -8.35 12.51
N ASP A 144 -11.68 -7.28 13.26
CA ASP A 144 -11.18 -7.09 14.62
C ASP A 144 -11.64 -8.22 15.57
N ALA A 145 -12.90 -8.67 15.43
CA ALA A 145 -13.43 -9.79 16.20
C ALA A 145 -12.80 -11.14 15.81
N GLN A 146 -12.61 -11.41 14.51
CA GLN A 146 -12.00 -12.66 14.02
C GLN A 146 -10.51 -12.74 14.38
N ILE A 147 -9.79 -11.62 14.38
CA ILE A 147 -8.41 -11.52 14.87
C ILE A 147 -8.37 -11.78 16.39
N ALA A 148 -9.25 -11.12 17.16
CA ALA A 148 -9.32 -11.31 18.61
C ALA A 148 -9.68 -12.75 19.01
N ALA A 149 -10.51 -13.43 18.20
CA ALA A 149 -10.86 -14.84 18.37
C ALA A 149 -9.78 -15.82 17.89
N GLY A 150 -8.66 -15.34 17.34
CA GLY A 150 -7.57 -16.16 16.80
C GLY A 150 -7.95 -16.94 15.54
N LYS A 151 -9.02 -16.54 14.85
CA LYS A 151 -9.42 -17.12 13.56
C LYS A 151 -8.61 -16.54 12.41
N LEU A 152 -8.33 -15.25 12.48
CA LEU A 152 -7.34 -14.58 11.64
C LEU A 152 -6.05 -14.40 12.42
N ALA A 153 -4.90 -14.50 11.74
CA ALA A 153 -3.61 -14.25 12.36
C ALA A 153 -3.54 -12.81 12.90
N LYS A 154 -2.79 -12.56 13.97
CA LYS A 154 -2.57 -11.21 14.49
C LYS A 154 -1.82 -10.35 13.45
N PRO A 155 -2.22 -9.08 13.23
CA PRO A 155 -1.51 -8.22 12.29
C PRO A 155 -0.09 -7.89 12.78
N ASP A 156 0.82 -7.82 11.82
CA ASP A 156 2.10 -7.11 11.92
C ASP A 156 2.15 -5.98 10.88
N ALA A 157 3.28 -5.27 10.81
CA ALA A 157 3.46 -4.15 9.88
C ALA A 157 3.31 -4.51 8.39
N ASN A 158 3.33 -5.81 8.06
CA ASN A 158 3.24 -6.31 6.69
C ASN A 158 1.90 -7.00 6.38
N SER A 159 1.04 -7.20 7.39
CA SER A 159 -0.16 -8.01 7.25
C SER A 159 -1.26 -7.27 6.48
N LEU A 160 -1.74 -7.87 5.39
CA LEU A 160 -2.83 -7.35 4.57
C LEU A 160 -3.92 -8.42 4.44
N TYR A 161 -5.15 -8.10 4.86
CA TYR A 161 -6.30 -9.01 4.78
C TYR A 161 -7.15 -8.68 3.54
N MET A 162 -7.10 -9.53 2.53
CA MET A 162 -7.82 -9.36 1.27
C MET A 162 -9.13 -10.16 1.33
N ILE A 163 -10.25 -9.47 1.45
CA ILE A 163 -11.56 -10.05 1.79
C ILE A 163 -12.41 -10.21 0.54
N PHE A 164 -12.83 -11.44 0.25
CA PHE A 164 -13.67 -11.79 -0.89
C PHE A 164 -15.07 -12.14 -0.41
N PHE A 165 -16.09 -11.57 -1.07
CA PHE A 165 -17.48 -11.71 -0.68
C PHE A 165 -18.28 -12.60 -1.65
N PRO A 166 -19.24 -13.40 -1.15
CA PRO A 166 -20.15 -14.14 -2.02
C PRO A 166 -21.05 -13.19 -2.82
N ALA A 167 -21.58 -13.69 -3.93
CA ALA A 167 -22.59 -12.96 -4.71
C ALA A 167 -23.82 -12.62 -3.85
N GLY A 168 -24.40 -11.44 -4.08
CA GLY A 168 -25.58 -10.96 -3.35
C GLY A 168 -25.28 -10.21 -2.05
N VAL A 169 -24.01 -10.05 -1.68
CA VAL A 169 -23.59 -9.12 -0.62
C VAL A 169 -23.32 -7.75 -1.23
N SER A 170 -24.01 -6.73 -0.70
CA SER A 170 -23.84 -5.32 -1.03
C SER A 170 -23.09 -4.62 0.09
N ILE A 171 -22.09 -3.82 -0.28
CA ILE A 171 -21.24 -3.07 0.66
C ILE A 171 -21.40 -1.58 0.39
N SER A 172 -21.52 -0.79 1.46
CA SER A 172 -21.60 0.65 1.39
C SER A 172 -20.48 1.30 2.19
N LEU A 173 -19.85 2.32 1.60
CA LEU A 173 -18.84 3.16 2.25
C LEU A 173 -19.45 4.27 3.13
N GLY A 174 -20.77 4.27 3.34
CA GLY A 174 -21.48 5.28 4.13
C GLY A 174 -21.75 6.58 3.35
N SER A 175 -21.90 7.70 4.06
CA SER A 175 -22.19 9.02 3.47
C SER A 175 -20.99 9.97 3.60
N GLY A 176 -20.62 10.65 2.51
CA GLY A 176 -19.51 11.59 2.42
C GLY A 176 -19.01 11.75 0.98
N SER A 177 -17.86 12.38 0.77
CA SER A 177 -17.12 12.46 -0.52
C SER A 177 -16.74 11.08 -1.08
N THR A 178 -16.84 10.02 -0.27
CA THR A 178 -16.58 8.60 -0.58
C THR A 178 -17.85 7.74 -0.59
N GLY A 179 -19.05 8.35 -0.60
CA GLY A 179 -20.30 7.61 -0.60
C GLY A 179 -20.50 6.78 -1.86
N GLY A 180 -20.85 5.50 -1.70
CA GLY A 180 -21.09 4.59 -2.83
C GLY A 180 -21.50 3.19 -2.38
N GLY A 181 -22.19 2.48 -3.27
CA GLY A 181 -22.49 1.07 -3.17
C GLY A 181 -21.57 0.23 -4.06
N SER A 182 -21.18 -0.94 -3.57
CA SER A 182 -20.45 -1.93 -4.36
C SER A 182 -21.26 -2.33 -5.59
N CYS A 183 -20.58 -2.48 -6.73
CA CYS A 183 -21.15 -2.92 -8.00
C CYS A 183 -22.17 -1.97 -8.63
N SER A 184 -22.38 -0.78 -8.04
CA SER A 184 -23.11 0.35 -8.63
C SER A 184 -22.20 1.56 -8.81
N ASP A 185 -21.38 1.84 -7.79
CA ASP A 185 -20.51 3.02 -7.75
C ASP A 185 -19.03 2.62 -7.76
N PHE A 186 -18.66 1.55 -7.03
CA PHE A 186 -17.28 1.06 -6.97
C PHE A 186 -17.17 -0.46 -7.14
N CYS A 187 -15.96 -0.93 -7.47
CA CYS A 187 -15.63 -2.32 -7.73
C CYS A 187 -14.98 -3.03 -6.55
N ALA A 188 -14.08 -2.32 -5.88
CA ALA A 188 -13.41 -2.73 -4.66
C ALA A 188 -12.89 -1.47 -3.97
N TYR A 189 -12.29 -1.65 -2.81
CA TYR A 189 -11.54 -0.61 -2.10
C TYR A 189 -10.55 -1.26 -1.16
N HIS A 190 -9.59 -0.48 -0.69
CA HIS A 190 -8.75 -0.83 0.44
C HIS A 190 -8.81 0.28 1.50
N GLU A 191 -8.48 -0.09 2.73
CA GLU A 191 -8.42 0.84 3.84
C GLU A 191 -7.53 0.27 4.97
N GLY A 192 -7.19 1.14 5.93
CA GLY A 192 -6.56 0.75 7.17
C GLY A 192 -7.28 1.37 8.36
N PHE A 193 -7.40 0.62 9.45
CA PHE A 193 -7.92 1.14 10.71
C PHE A 193 -7.04 0.74 11.89
N LYS A 194 -7.26 1.42 13.02
CA LYS A 194 -6.64 1.08 14.30
C LYS A 194 -7.62 0.25 15.12
N SER A 195 -7.21 -0.97 15.50
CA SER A 195 -8.03 -1.81 16.37
C SER A 195 -8.39 -1.05 17.66
N PRO A 196 -9.67 -0.95 18.03
CA PRO A 196 -10.08 -0.34 19.30
C PRO A 196 -9.67 -1.20 20.51
N ARG A 197 -9.22 -2.44 20.31
CA ARG A 197 -8.83 -3.35 21.40
C ARG A 197 -7.40 -3.14 21.85
N ASP A 198 -6.46 -3.02 20.90
CA ASP A 198 -5.03 -2.96 21.21
C ASP A 198 -4.24 -1.90 20.42
N GLY A 199 -4.91 -1.10 19.58
CA GLY A 199 -4.28 -0.04 18.79
C GLY A 199 -3.41 -0.54 17.63
N SER A 200 -3.41 -1.84 17.33
CA SER A 200 -2.73 -2.38 16.16
C SER A 200 -3.31 -1.80 14.87
N SER A 201 -2.45 -1.57 13.86
CA SER A 201 -2.91 -1.28 12.51
C SER A 201 -3.45 -2.57 11.88
N ILE A 202 -4.62 -2.49 11.25
CA ILE A 202 -5.17 -3.56 10.42
C ILE A 202 -5.37 -2.98 9.02
N TYR A 203 -4.71 -3.58 8.03
CA TYR A 203 -4.79 -3.20 6.62
C TYR A 203 -5.62 -4.24 5.88
N TYR A 204 -6.55 -3.80 5.04
CA TYR A 204 -7.45 -4.72 4.35
C TYR A 204 -7.90 -4.19 2.98
N GLY A 205 -8.25 -5.13 2.11
CA GLY A 205 -8.94 -4.87 0.85
C GLY A 205 -10.28 -5.59 0.84
N VAL A 206 -11.27 -5.00 0.18
CA VAL A 206 -12.64 -5.50 0.08
C VAL A 206 -13.01 -5.71 -1.38
N MET A 207 -13.26 -6.98 -1.74
CA MET A 207 -13.58 -7.42 -3.10
C MET A 207 -15.01 -7.99 -3.15
N PRO A 208 -16.02 -7.13 -3.40
CA PRO A 208 -17.37 -7.55 -3.75
C PRO A 208 -17.40 -8.40 -5.04
N THR A 209 -18.45 -9.22 -5.19
CA THR A 209 -18.70 -9.96 -6.45
C THR A 209 -19.66 -9.17 -7.34
N CYS A 210 -19.13 -8.46 -8.34
CA CYS A 210 -19.92 -7.53 -9.18
C CYS A 210 -20.43 -8.05 -10.52
N GLY A 211 -20.18 -9.33 -10.86
CA GLY A 211 -20.79 -9.98 -12.02
C GLY A 211 -20.57 -9.31 -13.39
N GLY A 212 -19.56 -8.43 -13.53
CA GLY A 212 -19.25 -7.74 -14.79
C GLY A 212 -19.60 -6.25 -14.86
N VAL A 213 -20.29 -5.67 -13.88
CA VAL A 213 -20.75 -4.26 -13.94
C VAL A 213 -19.57 -3.31 -13.78
N GLY A 214 -18.93 -2.90 -14.88
CA GLY A 214 -17.81 -1.95 -14.87
C GLY A 214 -16.49 -2.46 -14.27
N CYS A 215 -16.55 -3.56 -13.50
CA CYS A 215 -15.45 -4.12 -12.73
C CYS A 215 -14.72 -5.28 -13.40
N GLY A 216 -14.99 -5.51 -14.70
CA GLY A 216 -14.59 -6.74 -15.37
C GLY A 216 -15.39 -7.97 -14.92
N ALA A 217 -15.28 -9.05 -15.67
CA ALA A 217 -16.05 -10.27 -15.46
C ALA A 217 -15.14 -11.47 -15.14
N GLY A 218 -15.69 -12.44 -14.42
CA GLY A 218 -14.98 -13.65 -14.03
C GLY A 218 -13.72 -13.37 -13.20
N PHE A 219 -12.82 -14.35 -13.17
CA PHE A 219 -11.59 -14.23 -12.40
C PHE A 219 -10.60 -13.22 -12.99
N ASP A 220 -10.65 -12.94 -14.29
CA ASP A 220 -9.80 -11.91 -14.90
C ASP A 220 -10.15 -10.51 -14.40
N GLY A 221 -11.45 -10.20 -14.31
CA GLY A 221 -11.91 -8.96 -13.67
C GLY A 221 -11.51 -8.90 -12.19
N LEU A 222 -11.78 -9.98 -11.45
CA LEU A 222 -11.43 -10.06 -10.03
C LEU A 222 -9.92 -9.89 -9.79
N SER A 223 -9.06 -10.56 -10.55
CA SER A 223 -7.61 -10.48 -10.40
C SER A 223 -7.07 -9.11 -10.79
N SER A 224 -7.63 -8.47 -11.83
CA SER A 224 -7.31 -7.07 -12.16
C SER A 224 -7.66 -6.13 -11.02
N THR A 225 -8.90 -6.17 -10.52
CA THR A 225 -9.34 -5.32 -9.39
C THR A 225 -8.56 -5.65 -8.10
N THR A 226 -8.28 -6.92 -7.83
CA THR A 226 -7.50 -7.30 -6.65
C THR A 226 -6.06 -6.81 -6.76
N SER A 227 -5.46 -6.78 -7.95
CA SER A 227 -4.12 -6.21 -8.16
C SER A 227 -4.08 -4.69 -7.99
N HIS A 228 -5.17 -3.99 -8.35
CA HIS A 228 -5.33 -2.56 -8.09
C HIS A 228 -5.27 -2.29 -6.58
N GLU A 229 -6.20 -2.88 -5.83
CA GLU A 229 -6.30 -2.67 -4.39
C GLU A 229 -5.09 -3.19 -3.61
N LEU A 230 -4.44 -4.27 -4.09
CA LEU A 230 -3.22 -4.77 -3.48
C LEU A 230 -2.10 -3.72 -3.53
N ILE A 231 -1.94 -3.05 -4.67
CA ILE A 231 -0.83 -2.13 -4.87
C ILE A 231 -1.07 -0.82 -4.15
N GLU A 232 -2.29 -0.29 -4.18
CA GLU A 232 -2.64 0.90 -3.39
C GLU A 232 -2.57 0.61 -1.89
N ALA A 233 -3.08 -0.53 -1.40
CA ALA A 233 -2.85 -0.90 0.00
C ALA A 233 -1.36 -0.99 0.37
N VAL A 234 -0.50 -1.35 -0.59
CA VAL A 234 0.96 -1.41 -0.38
C VAL A 234 1.60 -0.03 -0.38
N THR A 235 1.21 0.87 -1.28
CA THR A 235 1.78 2.22 -1.41
C THR A 235 1.16 3.23 -0.44
N ASP A 236 0.02 2.94 0.14
CA ASP A 236 -0.76 3.86 0.97
C ASP A 236 -1.84 3.17 1.81
N PRO A 237 -1.44 2.34 2.78
CA PRO A 237 -2.36 1.57 3.64
C PRO A 237 -3.34 2.38 4.52
N PHE A 238 -3.24 3.71 4.56
CA PHE A 238 -4.16 4.59 5.25
C PHE A 238 -4.60 5.74 4.31
N PRO A 239 -5.48 5.45 3.36
CA PRO A 239 -5.98 6.46 2.44
C PRO A 239 -6.74 7.56 3.18
N THR A 240 -6.73 8.76 2.61
CA THR A 240 -7.47 9.95 3.08
C THR A 240 -8.45 10.43 2.01
N ASP A 241 -9.24 11.47 2.30
CA ASP A 241 -10.14 12.03 1.29
C ASP A 241 -9.35 12.45 0.03
N GLY A 242 -9.64 11.80 -1.09
CA GLY A 242 -8.98 12.07 -2.37
C GLY A 242 -9.11 13.53 -2.82
N SER A 243 -10.11 14.28 -2.39
CA SER A 243 -10.19 15.72 -2.72
C SER A 243 -9.14 16.58 -2.03
N ASN A 244 -8.50 16.07 -0.97
CA ASN A 244 -7.46 16.77 -0.22
C ASN A 244 -6.50 15.76 0.44
N PRO A 245 -5.64 15.08 -0.33
CA PRO A 245 -4.72 14.10 0.20
C PRO A 245 -3.83 14.73 1.27
N SER A 246 -3.70 14.05 2.40
CA SER A 246 -2.92 14.53 3.54
C SER A 246 -2.45 13.36 4.39
N TYR A 247 -1.49 13.60 5.29
CA TYR A 247 -1.11 12.57 6.26
C TYR A 247 -2.35 12.05 7.03
N PRO A 248 -2.53 10.73 7.18
CA PRO A 248 -1.54 9.67 7.02
C PRO A 248 -1.43 9.00 5.63
N GLN A 249 -1.95 9.58 4.55
CA GLN A 249 -1.70 9.13 3.17
C GLN A 249 -0.19 9.00 2.91
N ALA A 250 0.24 7.97 2.18
CA ALA A 250 1.61 7.84 1.74
C ALA A 250 1.81 8.35 0.31
N TRP A 251 1.38 7.67 -0.74
CA TRP A 251 1.64 8.07 -2.12
C TRP A 251 0.34 8.36 -2.87
N ASN A 252 0.11 9.62 -3.24
CA ASN A 252 -1.07 10.04 -4.02
C ASN A 252 -0.69 11.19 -4.96
N ASP A 253 -1.37 11.38 -6.08
CA ASP A 253 -1.17 12.60 -6.88
C ASP A 253 -1.83 13.83 -6.20
N ASN A 254 -1.63 15.02 -6.75
CA ASN A 254 -2.23 16.23 -6.18
C ASN A 254 -3.74 16.40 -6.53
N GLN A 255 -4.31 15.48 -7.29
CA GLN A 255 -5.71 15.44 -7.71
C GLN A 255 -6.52 14.39 -6.95
N GLY A 256 -5.88 13.59 -6.09
CA GLY A 256 -6.55 12.57 -5.32
C GLY A 256 -6.52 11.17 -5.92
N ASN A 257 -5.72 10.93 -6.95
CA ASN A 257 -5.61 9.62 -7.56
C ASN A 257 -4.42 8.87 -6.96
N GLU A 258 -4.67 7.62 -6.57
CA GLU A 258 -3.63 6.71 -6.13
C GLU A 258 -2.89 6.08 -7.32
N VAL A 259 -1.85 5.31 -7.03
CA VAL A 259 -0.94 4.80 -8.07
C VAL A 259 -1.65 3.89 -9.09
N ALA A 260 -2.73 3.20 -8.69
CA ALA A 260 -3.46 2.30 -9.57
C ALA A 260 -4.64 3.02 -10.25
N ASP A 261 -5.28 4.00 -9.60
CA ASP A 261 -6.29 4.89 -10.21
C ASP A 261 -5.84 5.48 -11.56
N LEU A 262 -4.59 5.96 -11.62
CA LEU A 262 -4.01 6.59 -12.81
C LEU A 262 -3.92 5.67 -14.03
N CYS A 263 -4.06 4.35 -13.82
CA CYS A 263 -3.86 3.32 -14.83
C CYS A 263 -5.06 2.40 -15.04
N VAL A 264 -6.24 2.80 -14.53
CA VAL A 264 -7.50 2.08 -14.73
C VAL A 264 -7.80 1.89 -16.22
N GLY A 265 -8.17 0.66 -16.57
CA GLY A 265 -8.49 0.25 -17.95
C GLY A 265 -7.32 -0.36 -18.72
N GLY A 266 -6.10 -0.30 -18.18
CA GLY A 266 -4.92 -0.99 -18.70
C GLY A 266 -4.62 -2.26 -17.91
N SER A 267 -4.28 -3.35 -18.60
CA SER A 267 -3.90 -4.60 -17.94
C SER A 267 -2.91 -5.42 -18.74
N SER A 268 -2.26 -6.34 -18.03
CA SER A 268 -1.28 -7.30 -18.54
C SER A 268 -1.46 -8.60 -17.76
N THR A 269 -0.54 -9.55 -17.86
CA THR A 269 -0.66 -10.82 -17.15
C THR A 269 0.61 -11.17 -16.38
N VAL A 270 0.42 -11.84 -15.24
CA VAL A 270 1.48 -12.54 -14.53
C VAL A 270 1.21 -14.03 -14.58
N THR A 271 2.24 -14.82 -14.91
CA THR A 271 2.14 -16.28 -15.00
C THR A 271 3.08 -16.93 -14.00
N GLY A 272 2.56 -17.89 -13.23
CA GLY A 272 3.32 -18.69 -12.26
C GLY A 272 2.40 -19.72 -11.62
N SER A 273 2.94 -20.68 -10.86
CA SER A 273 2.12 -21.64 -10.07
C SER A 273 0.96 -22.32 -10.84
N GLY A 274 1.09 -22.51 -12.16
CA GLY A 274 0.05 -23.08 -13.01
C GLY A 274 -1.13 -22.15 -13.36
N LEU A 275 -1.06 -20.87 -13.03
CA LEU A 275 -2.09 -19.86 -13.28
C LEU A 275 -1.51 -18.65 -14.03
N THR A 276 -2.18 -18.23 -15.11
CA THR A 276 -2.01 -16.91 -15.71
C THR A 276 -3.15 -16.04 -15.21
N SER A 277 -2.83 -14.90 -14.63
CA SER A 277 -3.83 -13.97 -14.09
C SER A 277 -3.63 -12.58 -14.65
N THR A 278 -4.74 -11.89 -14.86
CA THR A 278 -4.75 -10.48 -15.22
C THR A 278 -4.29 -9.64 -14.05
N VAL A 279 -3.42 -8.66 -14.33
CA VAL A 279 -2.98 -7.64 -13.38
C VAL A 279 -3.08 -6.28 -14.03
N GLN A 280 -3.55 -5.29 -13.28
CA GLN A 280 -3.67 -3.92 -13.76
C GLN A 280 -2.28 -3.34 -14.01
N TRP A 281 -2.15 -2.43 -14.97
CA TRP A 281 -0.99 -1.53 -14.97
C TRP A 281 -1.08 -0.58 -13.78
N ILE A 282 0.07 -0.13 -13.31
CA ILE A 282 0.20 0.81 -12.19
C ILE A 282 1.09 1.95 -12.67
N TRP A 283 0.80 3.17 -12.23
CA TRP A 283 1.60 4.33 -12.57
C TRP A 283 3.03 4.15 -12.07
N SER A 284 4.00 4.63 -12.84
CA SER A 284 5.38 4.73 -12.41
C SER A 284 5.88 6.15 -12.62
N ASN A 285 6.31 6.80 -11.55
CA ASN A 285 6.89 8.15 -11.62
C ASN A 285 8.17 8.12 -12.47
N THR A 286 8.99 7.07 -12.34
CA THR A 286 10.21 6.90 -13.14
C THR A 286 9.93 6.83 -14.64
N LEU A 287 8.83 6.18 -15.04
CA LEU A 287 8.42 6.10 -16.46
C LEU A 287 7.61 7.31 -16.92
N GLY A 288 6.96 8.03 -15.99
CA GLY A 288 5.92 9.02 -16.32
C GLY A 288 4.74 8.40 -17.07
N ALA A 289 4.45 7.11 -16.83
CA ALA A 289 3.44 6.34 -17.53
C ALA A 289 3.05 5.08 -16.75
N CYS A 290 1.95 4.44 -17.17
CA CYS A 290 1.52 3.13 -16.68
C CYS A 290 2.53 2.05 -17.07
N ASN A 291 3.11 1.37 -16.08
CA ASN A 291 4.05 0.28 -16.31
C ASN A 291 3.31 -0.99 -16.80
N GLN A 292 3.67 -1.45 -17.99
CA GLN A 292 3.00 -2.55 -18.69
C GLN A 292 3.69 -3.91 -18.53
N GLY A 293 4.83 -3.97 -17.83
CA GLY A 293 5.64 -5.17 -17.66
C GLY A 293 6.69 -5.35 -18.77
N PRO A 294 7.13 -6.58 -19.05
CA PRO A 294 6.54 -7.87 -18.64
C PRO A 294 6.79 -8.25 -17.17
N TRP A 295 5.92 -9.12 -16.63
CA TRP A 295 6.01 -9.62 -15.26
C TRP A 295 6.48 -11.06 -15.22
N THR A 296 7.54 -11.32 -14.45
CA THR A 296 8.10 -12.66 -14.31
C THR A 296 8.06 -13.09 -12.86
N HIS A 297 7.43 -14.25 -12.61
CA HIS A 297 7.49 -14.93 -11.33
C HIS A 297 8.78 -15.77 -11.25
N GLY A 298 9.45 -15.74 -10.11
CA GLY A 298 10.70 -16.48 -9.89
C GLY A 298 11.37 -16.04 -8.59
N PRO A 299 12.53 -16.58 -8.20
CA PRO A 299 13.30 -15.98 -7.11
C PRO A 299 13.63 -14.52 -7.43
N ALA A 300 13.64 -13.64 -6.42
CA ALA A 300 14.16 -12.29 -6.61
C ALA A 300 15.58 -12.43 -7.17
N ALA A 301 15.89 -11.72 -8.26
CA ALA A 301 17.26 -11.67 -8.73
C ALA A 301 18.11 -11.22 -7.55
N ALA A 302 19.06 -12.05 -7.12
CA ALA A 302 20.00 -11.63 -6.09
C ALA A 302 20.62 -10.34 -6.61
N VAL A 303 20.44 -9.25 -5.87
CA VAL A 303 21.15 -8.01 -6.18
C VAL A 303 22.61 -8.35 -5.95
N ALA A 304 23.31 -8.77 -7.00
CA ALA A 304 24.75 -8.86 -6.98
C ALA A 304 25.19 -7.44 -6.71
N SER A 305 25.58 -7.17 -5.45
CA SER A 305 26.17 -5.90 -5.09
C SER A 305 27.44 -5.80 -5.93
N ALA A 306 27.34 -5.09 -7.05
CA ALA A 306 28.50 -4.70 -7.82
C ALA A 306 29.20 -3.62 -6.99
N VAL A 307 29.88 -4.05 -5.94
CA VAL A 307 31.07 -3.35 -5.47
C VAL A 307 32.03 -3.49 -6.65
N ALA A 308 31.94 -2.56 -7.58
CA ALA A 308 32.95 -2.36 -8.59
C ALA A 308 34.26 -2.21 -7.81
N GLY A 309 35.08 -3.26 -7.85
CA GLY A 309 36.43 -3.23 -7.35
C GLY A 309 37.13 -2.12 -8.11
N LEU A 310 37.23 -0.95 -7.49
CA LEU A 310 38.21 0.05 -7.87
C LEU A 310 39.55 -0.70 -7.91
N PRO A 311 40.27 -0.71 -9.04
CA PRO A 311 41.59 -1.31 -9.08
C PRO A 311 42.42 -0.63 -8.00
N ALA A 312 43.01 -1.43 -7.11
CA ALA A 312 43.92 -0.94 -6.08
C ALA A 312 44.95 -0.04 -6.74
N ARG A 313 44.92 1.26 -6.39
CA ARG A 313 45.98 2.18 -6.79
C ARG A 313 47.30 1.63 -6.22
N PRO A 314 48.37 1.52 -7.03
CA PRO A 314 49.65 1.10 -6.49
C PRO A 314 50.08 2.10 -5.42
N PHE A 315 50.47 1.56 -4.27
CA PHE A 315 51.00 2.30 -3.14
C PHE A 315 52.30 3.00 -3.59
N VAL A 316 52.24 4.32 -3.80
CA VAL A 316 53.45 5.10 -4.04
C VAL A 316 54.10 5.33 -2.67
N ALA A 317 55.19 4.60 -2.40
CA ALA A 317 56.02 4.84 -1.23
C ALA A 317 56.54 6.29 -1.24
N PRO A 318 56.57 7.00 -0.10
CA PRO A 318 57.13 8.34 -0.06
C PRO A 318 58.63 8.26 -0.36
N LEU A 319 59.06 9.04 -1.36
CA LEU A 319 60.46 9.22 -1.72
C LEU A 319 61.17 9.94 -0.57
N LEU A 320 61.96 9.19 0.20
CA LEU A 320 62.95 9.72 1.13
C LEU A 320 64.09 10.34 0.31
N GLU A 321 63.98 11.62 0.02
CA GLU A 321 65.06 12.36 -0.63
C GLU A 321 66.15 12.65 0.40
N LYS A 322 67.30 12.00 0.18
CA LYS A 322 68.53 12.14 0.95
C LYS A 322 69.07 13.55 0.78
N LEU A 323 69.26 14.29 1.87
CA LEU A 323 70.24 15.39 1.91
C LEU A 323 71.64 14.78 1.68
N SER A 324 72.21 14.99 0.50
CA SER A 324 73.65 14.85 0.28
C SER A 324 74.28 16.24 0.27
N ALA A 325 75.13 16.49 1.27
CA ALA A 325 76.07 17.60 1.29
C ALA A 325 77.02 17.52 0.08
N SER A 326 77.37 18.69 -0.47
CA SER A 326 78.43 18.84 -1.48
C SER A 326 79.54 19.74 -0.92
N PRO A 327 80.81 19.50 -1.30
CA PRO A 327 81.97 19.87 -0.51
C PRO A 327 82.48 21.29 -0.79
N ALA A 328 83.29 21.76 0.16
CA ALA A 328 84.14 22.94 0.06
C ALA A 328 85.27 22.74 -0.96
N ASP A 329 85.64 23.84 -1.63
CA ASP A 329 87.01 24.33 -1.90
C ASP A 329 86.96 25.28 -3.13
N ALA A 330 87.76 26.31 -3.34
CA ALA A 330 88.54 27.27 -2.55
C ALA A 330 89.11 28.30 -3.57
N PHE A 331 89.48 29.50 -3.09
CA PHE A 331 90.23 30.62 -3.74
C PHE A 331 89.45 31.60 -4.66
N GLY A 332 89.61 32.93 -4.54
CA GLY A 332 90.42 33.76 -3.64
C GLY A 332 90.38 35.25 -4.01
N ARG A 333 90.88 36.08 -3.09
CA ARG A 333 91.16 37.55 -3.15
C ARG A 333 89.98 38.51 -3.25
#